data_AF-A0A7X7NZY5-F1
#
_entry.id   AF-A0A7X7NZY5-F1
#
_cell.length_a   1.000
_cell.length_b   1.000
_cell.length_c   1.000
_cell.angle_alpha   90.00
_cell.angle_beta   90.00
_cell.angle_gamma   90.00
#
_symmetry.space_group_name_H-M   'P 1'
#
loop_
_entity.id
_entity.type
_entity.pdbx_description
1 polymer ?
#
loop_
_entity_poly.entity_id
_entity_poly.type
_entity_poly.pdbx_seq_one_letter_code
_entity_poly.pdbx_strand_id
1 'polypeptide(L)' 'LIIEQELKEILLKAILRLDERQRSIIALKFGANMKNREIAQMLNLTESNVGTILYRSLKHLRDNLKKQGVIFE' A
#
# COMPACT_ATOMS: atom_id res chain seq x y z
N LEU A 1 -16.54 3.52 -14.87
CA LEU A 1 -17.59 4.48 -14.41
C LEU A 1 -16.92 5.64 -13.66
N ILE A 2 -17.50 6.85 -13.63
CA ILE A 2 -16.91 8.04 -12.98
C ILE A 2 -16.48 7.76 -11.53
N ILE A 3 -17.26 6.96 -10.80
CA ILE A 3 -17.00 6.55 -9.41
C ILE A 3 -15.68 5.77 -9.25
N GLU A 4 -15.34 4.89 -10.19
CA GLU A 4 -14.09 4.12 -10.13
C GLU A 4 -12.86 5.02 -10.29
N GLN A 5 -12.98 6.05 -11.13
CA GLN A 5 -11.91 7.02 -11.36
C GLN A 5 -11.66 7.87 -10.11
N GLU A 6 -12.73 8.34 -9.45
CA GLU A 6 -12.64 9.11 -8.20
C GLU A 6 -12.00 8.29 -7.07
N LEU A 7 -12.42 7.04 -6.88
CA LEU A 7 -11.83 6.14 -5.89
C LEU A 7 -10.35 5.88 -6.16
N LYS A 8 -9.98 5.69 -7.43
CA LYS A 8 -8.58 5.49 -7.84
C LYS A 8 -7.72 6.72 -7.53
N GLU A 9 -8.24 7.92 -7.76
CA GLU A 9 -7.53 9.17 -7.44
C GLU A 9 -7.34 9.37 -5.94
N ILE A 10 -8.37 9.08 -5.14
CA ILE A 10 -8.30 9.14 -3.68
C ILE A 10 -7.25 8.15 -3.15
N LEU A 11 -7.26 6.90 -3.65
CA LEU A 11 -6.29 5.88 -3.29
C LEU A 11 -4.87 6.28 -3.71
N LEU A 12 -4.69 6.81 -4.93
CA LEU A 12 -3.39 7.26 -5.41
C LEU A 12 -2.82 8.37 -4.52
N LYS A 13 -3.64 9.38 -4.18
CA LYS A 13 -3.26 10.45 -3.25
C LYS A 13 -2.87 9.90 -1.88
N ALA A 14 -3.57 8.88 -1.37
CA ALA A 14 -3.24 8.24 -0.10
C ALA A 14 -1.90 7.47 -0.17
N ILE A 15 -1.63 6.75 -1.27
CA ILE A 15 -0.36 6.04 -1.50
C ILE A 15 0.80 7.02 -1.59
N LEU A 16 0.63 8.17 -2.25
CA LEU A 16 1.69 9.18 -2.37
C LEU A 16 2.11 9.78 -1.01
N ARG A 17 1.28 9.68 0.03
CA ARG A 17 1.61 10.11 1.40
C ARG A 17 2.44 9.09 2.19
N LEU A 18 2.51 7.84 1.73
CA LEU A 18 3.40 6.84 2.33
C LEU A 18 4.86 7.20 2.04
N ASP A 19 5.77 6.76 2.91
CA ASP A 19 7.20 6.89 2.64
C ASP A 19 7.62 6.05 1.42
N GLU A 20 8.81 6.32 0.88
CA GLU A 20 9.31 5.65 -0.32
C GLU A 20 9.34 4.13 -0.17
N ARG A 21 9.80 3.63 0.98
CA ARG A 21 9.93 2.18 1.22
C ARG A 21 8.56 1.51 1.30
N GLN A 22 7.59 2.14 1.95
CA GLN A 22 6.20 1.68 2.01
C GLN A 22 5.57 1.63 0.60
N ARG A 23 5.78 2.68 -0.22
CA ARG A 23 5.29 2.72 -1.60
C ARG A 23 5.90 1.61 -2.45
N SER A 24 7.21 1.38 -2.36
CA SER A 24 7.89 0.30 -3.10
C SER A 24 7.35 -1.06 -2.70
N ILE A 25 7.17 -1.33 -1.40
CA ILE A 25 6.62 -2.60 -0.93
C ILE A 25 5.18 -2.81 -1.43
N ILE A 26 4.33 -1.79 -1.42
CA ILE A 26 2.98 -1.87 -1.98
C ILE A 26 3.00 -2.13 -3.48
N ALA A 27 3.84 -1.40 -4.23
CA ALA A 27 3.94 -1.54 -5.68
C ALA A 27 4.42 -2.95 -6.07
N LEU A 28 5.41 -3.50 -5.38
CA LEU A 28 5.89 -4.85 -5.62
C LEU A 28 4.84 -5.90 -5.21
N LYS A 29 4.16 -5.70 -4.07
CA LYS A 29 3.18 -6.65 -3.55
C LYS A 29 1.94 -6.77 -4.42
N PHE A 30 1.36 -5.63 -4.80
CA PHE A 30 0.05 -5.59 -5.46
C PHE A 30 0.15 -5.20 -6.94
N GLY A 31 1.14 -4.39 -7.33
CA GLY A 31 1.37 -4.03 -8.73
C GLY A 31 2.13 -5.10 -9.49
N ALA A 32 3.14 -5.72 -8.87
CA ALA A 32 3.94 -6.80 -9.47
C ALA A 32 3.58 -8.20 -8.95
N ASN A 33 2.58 -8.32 -8.08
CA ASN A 33 2.10 -9.59 -7.50
C ASN A 33 3.18 -10.44 -6.82
N MET A 34 4.21 -9.82 -6.23
CA MET A 34 5.32 -10.52 -5.60
C MET A 34 4.96 -11.04 -4.19
N LYS A 35 5.54 -12.17 -3.81
CA LYS A 35 5.49 -12.70 -2.44
C LYS A 35 6.41 -11.91 -1.52
N ASN A 36 6.12 -11.93 -0.22
CA ASN A 36 6.90 -11.17 0.77
C ASN A 36 8.37 -11.59 0.78
N ARG A 37 8.67 -12.89 0.59
CA ARG A 37 10.02 -13.41 0.40
C ARG A 37 10.76 -12.80 -0.79
N GLU A 38 10.10 -12.64 -1.94
CA GLU A 38 10.71 -12.09 -3.15
C GLU A 38 11.00 -10.59 -2.98
N ILE A 39 10.06 -9.86 -2.36
CA ILE A 39 10.23 -8.44 -2.00
C ILE A 39 11.40 -8.28 -1.01
N ALA A 40 11.49 -9.17 -0.02
CA ALA A 40 12.55 -9.16 0.98
C ALA A 40 13.93 -9.32 0.34
N GLN A 41 14.07 -10.25 -0.61
CA GLN A 41 15.31 -10.42 -1.39
C GLN A 41 15.64 -9.18 -2.22
N MET A 42 14.65 -8.62 -2.93
CA MET A 42 14.86 -7.46 -3.80
C MET A 42 15.26 -6.19 -3.04
N LEU A 43 14.72 -6.00 -1.83
CA LEU A 43 14.95 -4.80 -1.02
C LEU A 43 16.01 -4.98 0.09
N ASN A 44 16.67 -6.14 0.14
CA ASN A 44 17.61 -6.53 1.19
C ASN A 44 17.00 -6.38 2.61
N LEU A 45 15.81 -6.95 2.80
CA LEU A 45 15.07 -6.99 4.05
C LEU A 45 14.80 -8.45 4.46
N THR A 46 14.26 -8.65 5.65
CA THR A 46 13.67 -9.95 6.04
C THR A 46 12.20 -10.00 5.63
N GLU A 47 11.69 -11.20 5.39
CA GLU A 47 10.27 -11.42 5.07
C GLU A 47 9.34 -10.89 6.17
N SER A 48 9.73 -11.06 7.44
CA SER A 48 9.00 -10.51 8.59
C SER A 48 8.97 -8.98 8.60
N ASN A 49 10.08 -8.33 8.25
CA ASN A 49 10.13 -6.87 8.15
C ASN A 49 9.24 -6.37 7.00
N VAL A 50 9.26 -7.03 5.84
CA VAL A 50 8.33 -6.73 4.73
C VAL A 50 6.88 -6.85 5.20
N GLY A 51 6.52 -7.94 5.89
CA GLY A 51 5.18 -8.13 6.44
C GLY A 51 4.76 -7.01 7.41
N THR A 52 5.68 -6.59 8.30
CA THR A 52 5.45 -5.51 9.26
C THR A 52 5.24 -4.16 8.55
N ILE A 53 6.09 -3.83 7.57
CA ILE A 53 5.97 -2.59 6.80
C ILE A 53 4.68 -2.61 5.99
N LEU A 54 4.33 -3.73 5.36
CA LEU A 54 3.10 -3.88 4.60
C LEU A 54 1.87 -3.66 5.49
N TYR A 55 1.83 -4.29 6.67
CA TYR A 55 0.75 -4.10 7.64
C TYR A 55 0.59 -2.63 8.04
N ARG A 56 1.69 -1.95 8.41
CA ARG A 56 1.66 -0.53 8.79
C ARG A 56 1.22 0.36 7.63
N SER A 57 1.67 0.07 6.41
CA SER A 57 1.29 0.80 5.20
C SER A 57 -0.21 0.68 4.92
N LEU A 58 -0.75 -0.55 4.97
CA LEU A 58 -2.17 -0.81 4.78
C LEU A 58 -3.04 -0.16 5.87
N LYS A 59 -2.56 -0.18 7.12
CA LYS A 59 -3.23 0.53 8.23
C LYS A 59 -3.26 2.04 7.97
N HIS A 60 -2.14 2.64 7.59
CA HIS A 60 -2.08 4.06 7.23
C HIS A 60 -3.00 4.42 6.06
N LEU A 61 -3.06 3.59 5.02
CA LEU A 61 -3.97 3.81 3.90
C LEU A 61 -5.43 3.76 4.38
N ARG A 62 -5.81 2.72 5.13
CA ARG A 62 -7.16 2.57 5.68
C ARG A 62 -7.55 3.78 6.52
N ASP A 63 -6.68 4.24 7.41
CA ASP A 63 -6.96 5.38 8.28
C ASP A 63 -7.09 6.70 7.49
N ASN A 64 -6.24 6.90 6.47
CA ASN A 64 -6.34 8.07 5.58
C ASN A 64 -7.61 8.06 4.72
N LEU A 65 -8.03 6.90 4.25
CA LEU A 65 -9.20 6.73 3.41
C LEU A 65 -10.49 6.89 4.23
N LYS A 66 -10.53 6.36 5.46
CA LYS A 66 -11.63 6.62 6.41
C LYS A 66 -11.81 8.11 6.70
N LYS A 67 -10.71 8.84 6.89
CA LYS A 67 -10.75 10.32 7.07
C LYS A 67 -11.28 11.07 5.86
N GLN A 68 -11.19 10.47 4.67
CA GLN A 68 -11.74 11.02 3.42
C GLN A 68 -13.17 10.53 3.15
N GLY A 69 -13.82 9.88 4.12
CA GLY A 69 -15.20 9.40 3.99
C GLY A 69 -15.35 8.08 3.21
N VAL A 70 -14.25 7.42 2.86
CA VAL A 70 -14.32 6.10 2.21
C VAL A 70 -14.66 5.05 3.27
N ILE A 71 -15.81 4.40 3.08
CA ILE A 71 -16.30 3.31 3.94
C ILE A 71 -15.80 1.99 3.34
N PHE A 72 -15.23 1.14 4.20
CA PHE A 72 -14.88 -0.24 3.86
C PHE A 72 -15.89 -1.14 4.56
N GLU A 73 -16.70 -1.86 3.79
CA GLU A 73 -17.55 -2.96 4.28
C GLU A 73 -16.72 -4.24 4.48
#